data_AF-A0A6G1RYB7-F1
#
_entry.id   AF-A0A6G1RYB7-F1
#
_cell.length_a   1.000
_cell.length_b   1.000
_cell.length_c   1.000
_cell.angle_alpha   90.00
_cell.angle_beta   90.00
_cell.angle_gamma   90.00
#
_symmetry.space_group_name_H-M   'P 1'
#
loop_
_entity.id
_entity.type
_entity.pdbx_description
1 polymer ?
#
loop_
_entity_poly.entity_id
_entity_poly.type
_entity_poly.pdbx_seq_one_letter_code
_entity_poly.pdbx_strand_id
1 'polypeptide(L)'
;AKYRRYAKTYPVLDGRILSVYRHVFEENLRNSEAVIKRYSELLEVASKGGGENAILRHTQRNKKLFVRERLKLLLDDESFLELSPLAGLSLPYGDVPAAGCLTGIGKICGVWCVFMANDATVKGGTIYPIGVKKQLRAQEIAMQNRLLSVYLVDSGGAFLPLQSELFPDKSHGGRVFYNEAIMSAMRIPQVAVVCGSCVAGGAYVPTMAEETVIIDKIGTLFLAGPPLVKAATGEYVSPEDLGGAKLHSRVSGCSDHFASSEKEAYERIRNVISTLNYDPLPEEAAEHDSPLYSPEELLGLAPQGYRCTLPVKLILSRLMDGSRFQ
;
A
#
# COMPACT_ATOMS: atom_id res chain seq x y z
N ALA A 1 -31.06 1.02 17.06
CA ALA A 1 -32.24 1.92 17.26
C ALA A 1 -32.05 3.03 18.32
N LYS A 2 -31.22 2.88 19.37
CA LYS A 2 -31.04 3.91 20.44
C LYS A 2 -30.14 5.11 20.10
N TYR A 3 -29.31 5.06 19.06
CA TYR A 3 -28.42 6.17 18.66
C TYR A 3 -29.06 7.21 17.72
N ARG A 4 -30.22 6.90 17.12
CA ARG A 4 -30.86 7.78 16.10
C ARG A 4 -31.49 9.08 16.62
N ARG A 5 -31.51 9.33 17.95
CA ARG A 5 -32.22 10.48 18.52
C ARG A 5 -31.35 11.72 18.82
N TYR A 6 -30.02 11.63 18.79
CA TYR A 6 -29.14 12.75 19.16
C TYR A 6 -28.59 13.59 17.99
N ALA A 7 -28.71 13.11 16.74
CA ALA A 7 -28.16 13.84 15.58
C ALA A 7 -28.90 15.16 15.26
N LYS A 8 -30.14 15.35 15.74
CA LYS A 8 -30.97 16.52 15.46
C LYS A 8 -30.82 17.69 16.45
N THR A 9 -29.90 17.61 17.42
CA THR A 9 -29.79 18.59 18.52
C THR A 9 -28.55 19.47 18.50
N TYR A 10 -27.58 19.22 17.61
CA TYR A 10 -26.38 20.05 17.55
C TYR A 10 -26.63 21.34 16.75
N PRO A 11 -26.09 22.49 17.20
CA PRO A 11 -26.24 23.74 16.46
C PRO A 11 -25.53 23.64 15.11
N VAL A 12 -26.15 24.25 14.11
CA VAL A 12 -25.55 24.39 12.78
C VAL A 12 -24.49 25.50 12.84
N LEU A 13 -23.29 25.21 12.35
CA LEU A 13 -22.22 26.18 12.24
C LEU A 13 -22.56 27.20 11.14
N ASP A 14 -22.45 28.50 11.46
CA ASP A 14 -22.41 29.53 10.43
C ASP A 14 -21.06 29.49 9.71
N GLY A 15 -21.03 28.79 8.59
CA GLY A 15 -19.87 28.61 7.72
C GLY A 15 -19.69 29.72 6.69
N ARG A 16 -20.45 30.82 6.76
CA ARG A 16 -20.33 31.93 5.79
C ARG A 16 -18.99 32.65 5.94
N ILE A 17 -18.31 32.84 4.82
CA ILE A 17 -17.07 33.63 4.77
C ILE A 17 -17.48 35.11 4.77
N LEU A 18 -17.22 35.80 5.88
CA LEU A 18 -17.52 37.23 6.01
C LEU A 18 -16.66 38.06 5.05
N SER A 19 -17.19 39.20 4.61
CA SER A 19 -16.49 40.11 3.67
C SER A 19 -15.12 40.56 4.18
N VAL A 20 -14.97 40.74 5.49
CA VAL A 20 -13.69 41.06 6.15
C VAL A 20 -12.61 40.00 5.90
N TYR A 21 -13.00 38.74 5.69
CA TYR A 21 -12.09 37.62 5.46
C TYR A 21 -11.89 37.26 3.99
N ARG A 22 -12.58 37.95 3.06
CA ARG A 22 -12.56 37.59 1.64
C ARG A 22 -11.17 37.67 1.03
N HIS A 23 -10.42 38.72 1.34
CA HIS A 23 -9.05 38.90 0.86
C HIS A 23 -8.11 37.77 1.34
N VAL A 24 -8.25 37.37 2.61
CA VAL A 24 -7.48 36.26 3.20
C VAL A 24 -7.82 34.94 2.52
N PHE A 25 -9.11 34.69 2.30
CA PHE A 25 -9.58 33.47 1.62
C PHE A 25 -9.03 33.35 0.20
N GLU A 26 -9.07 34.45 -0.58
CA GLU A 26 -8.56 34.47 -1.95
C GLU A 26 -7.05 34.28 -2.02
N GLU A 27 -6.29 34.81 -1.05
CA GLU A 27 -4.84 34.58 -0.95
C GLU A 27 -4.52 33.12 -0.60
N ASN A 28 -5.21 32.56 0.40
CA ASN A 28 -5.07 31.16 0.78
C ASN A 28 -5.43 30.22 -0.37
N LEU A 29 -6.48 30.54 -1.14
CA LEU A 29 -6.90 29.74 -2.29
C LEU A 29 -5.80 29.66 -3.35
N ARG A 30 -5.21 30.80 -3.74
CA ARG A 30 -4.08 30.84 -4.69
C ARG A 30 -2.88 30.03 -4.19
N ASN A 31 -2.59 30.11 -2.90
CA ASN A 31 -1.52 29.32 -2.28
C ASN A 31 -1.84 27.81 -2.35
N SER A 32 -3.05 27.40 -1.98
CA SER A 32 -3.48 25.99 -2.05
C SER A 32 -3.44 25.44 -3.47
N GLU A 33 -3.86 26.21 -4.47
CA GLU A 33 -3.76 25.83 -5.88
C GLU A 33 -2.31 25.58 -6.32
N ALA A 34 -1.38 26.45 -5.90
CA ALA A 34 0.05 26.28 -6.19
C ALA A 34 0.62 25.03 -5.50
N VAL A 35 0.24 24.77 -4.25
CA VAL A 35 0.66 23.58 -3.50
C VAL A 35 0.09 22.30 -4.10
N ILE A 36 -1.19 22.29 -4.49
CA ILE A 36 -1.84 21.15 -5.16
C ILE A 36 -1.15 20.87 -6.48
N LYS A 37 -0.87 21.90 -7.29
CA LYS A 37 -0.12 21.72 -8.54
C LYS A 37 1.23 21.05 -8.28
N ARG A 38 1.99 21.54 -7.29
CA ARG A 38 3.28 20.93 -6.92
C ARG A 38 3.13 19.50 -6.43
N TYR A 39 2.10 19.21 -5.64
CA TYR A 39 1.79 17.87 -5.16
C TYR A 39 1.48 16.92 -6.32
N SER A 40 0.64 17.34 -7.27
CA SER A 40 0.30 16.58 -8.47
C SER A 40 1.53 16.29 -9.35
N GLU A 41 2.43 17.27 -9.53
CA GLU A 41 3.70 17.06 -10.24
C GLU A 41 4.56 15.96 -9.56
N LEU A 42 4.65 15.98 -8.23
CA LEU A 42 5.40 14.98 -7.47
C LEU A 42 4.74 13.59 -7.53
N LEU A 43 3.40 13.52 -7.52
CA LEU A 43 2.67 12.27 -7.72
C LEU A 43 2.91 11.69 -9.11
N GLU A 44 2.98 12.54 -10.14
CA GLU A 44 3.29 12.10 -11.50
C GLU A 44 4.71 11.53 -11.60
N VAL A 45 5.68 12.13 -10.90
CA VAL A 45 7.03 11.57 -10.80
C VAL A 45 7.01 10.22 -10.07
N ALA A 46 6.29 10.12 -8.95
CA ALA A 46 6.20 8.89 -8.16
C ALA A 46 5.50 7.75 -8.93
N SER A 47 4.52 8.06 -9.78
CA SER A 47 3.71 7.07 -10.49
C SER A 47 4.44 6.42 -11.67
N LYS A 48 5.54 7.01 -12.16
CA LYS A 48 6.39 6.49 -13.25
C LYS A 48 7.22 5.27 -12.88
N GLY A 49 7.19 4.80 -11.63
CA GLY A 49 7.92 3.61 -11.18
C GLY A 49 9.42 3.72 -11.48
N GLY A 50 10.00 2.68 -12.06
CA GLY A 50 11.40 2.66 -12.51
C GLY A 50 11.70 3.44 -13.80
N GLY A 51 10.72 4.14 -14.35
CA GLY A 51 10.78 4.80 -15.66
C GLY A 51 10.43 3.87 -16.82
N GLU A 52 10.17 4.46 -17.99
CA GLU A 52 9.65 3.78 -19.19
C GLU A 52 10.48 2.54 -19.59
N ASN A 53 11.81 2.66 -19.60
CA ASN A 53 12.71 1.57 -19.96
C ASN A 53 12.64 0.39 -18.98
N ALA A 54 12.47 0.66 -17.68
CA ALA A 54 12.32 -0.39 -16.67
C ALA A 54 10.96 -1.07 -16.79
N ILE A 55 9.90 -0.29 -17.01
CA ILE A 55 8.54 -0.79 -17.25
C ILE A 55 8.51 -1.67 -18.50
N LEU A 56 9.05 -1.21 -19.63
CA LEU A 56 9.13 -1.99 -20.88
C LEU A 56 9.90 -3.29 -20.69
N ARG A 57 11.03 -3.27 -19.98
CA ARG A 57 11.77 -4.49 -19.66
C ARG A 57 10.93 -5.45 -18.81
N HIS A 58 10.21 -4.95 -17.83
CA HIS A 58 9.36 -5.75 -16.96
C HIS A 58 8.17 -6.36 -17.72
N THR A 59 7.49 -5.58 -18.55
CA THR A 59 6.27 -6.01 -19.25
C THR A 59 6.56 -6.80 -20.52
N GLN A 60 7.52 -6.37 -21.33
CA GLN A 60 7.77 -6.99 -22.64
C GLN A 60 8.80 -8.12 -22.55
N ARG A 61 9.91 -7.90 -21.85
CA ARG A 61 10.98 -8.91 -21.76
C ARG A 61 10.69 -9.95 -20.68
N ASN A 62 10.32 -9.50 -19.48
CA ASN A 62 10.04 -10.43 -18.37
C ASN A 62 8.61 -10.96 -18.41
N LYS A 63 7.73 -10.40 -19.27
CA LYS A 63 6.34 -10.84 -19.46
C LYS A 63 5.54 -10.83 -18.15
N LYS A 64 5.77 -9.82 -17.31
CA LYS A 64 5.08 -9.62 -16.03
C LYS A 64 4.19 -8.38 -16.10
N LEU A 65 3.03 -8.43 -15.46
CA LEU A 65 2.15 -7.28 -15.31
C LEU A 65 2.85 -6.21 -14.47
N PHE A 66 2.64 -4.95 -14.86
CA PHE A 66 3.07 -3.81 -14.07
C PHE A 66 2.27 -3.75 -12.76
N VAL A 67 2.87 -3.23 -11.69
CA VAL A 67 2.29 -3.25 -10.33
C VAL A 67 0.89 -2.63 -10.27
N ARG A 68 0.62 -1.54 -11.01
CA ARG A 68 -0.71 -0.93 -11.05
C ARG A 68 -1.74 -1.78 -11.79
N GLU A 69 -1.32 -2.53 -12.82
CA GLU A 69 -2.20 -3.47 -13.51
C GLU A 69 -2.51 -4.70 -12.64
N ARG A 70 -1.57 -5.12 -11.79
CA ARG A 70 -1.82 -6.15 -10.76
C ARG A 70 -2.91 -5.71 -9.78
N LEU A 71 -2.86 -4.45 -9.32
CA LEU A 71 -3.88 -3.89 -8.42
C LEU A 71 -5.26 -3.82 -9.07
N LYS A 72 -5.36 -3.49 -10.37
CA LYS A 72 -6.63 -3.52 -11.11
C LYS A 72 -7.28 -4.91 -11.17
N LEU A 73 -6.47 -5.97 -11.22
CA LEU A 73 -6.98 -7.34 -11.18
C LEU A 73 -7.36 -7.79 -9.77
N LEU A 74 -6.76 -7.18 -8.74
CA LEU A 74 -6.95 -7.55 -7.34
C LEU A 74 -8.13 -6.82 -6.69
N LEU A 75 -8.23 -5.51 -6.87
CA LEU A 75 -9.20 -4.65 -6.18
C LEU A 75 -10.57 -4.66 -6.86
N ASP A 76 -11.62 -4.40 -6.09
CA ASP A 76 -12.99 -4.29 -6.61
C ASP A 76 -13.24 -2.96 -7.36
N ASP A 77 -12.51 -1.90 -6.99
CA ASP A 77 -12.54 -0.58 -7.62
C ASP A 77 -11.10 -0.13 -7.94
N GLU A 78 -10.93 0.63 -9.02
CA GLU A 78 -9.64 1.27 -9.33
C GLU A 78 -9.27 2.37 -8.33
N SER A 79 -10.27 2.93 -7.64
CA SER A 79 -10.14 3.94 -6.61
C SER A 79 -9.82 3.30 -5.26
N PHE A 80 -8.66 3.64 -4.70
CA PHE A 80 -8.24 3.17 -3.39
C PHE A 80 -7.49 4.28 -2.64
N LEU A 81 -7.36 4.13 -1.32
CA LEU A 81 -6.60 5.06 -0.50
C LEU A 81 -5.10 4.70 -0.57
N GLU A 82 -4.34 5.37 -1.44
CA GLU A 82 -2.89 5.17 -1.53
C GLU A 82 -2.18 5.76 -0.30
N LEU A 83 -1.29 4.96 0.31
CA LEU A 83 -0.53 5.34 1.49
C LEU A 83 0.90 5.72 1.11
N SER A 84 1.34 6.89 1.56
CA SER A 84 2.71 7.40 1.36
C SER A 84 3.19 7.35 -0.11
N PRO A 85 2.45 7.92 -1.09
CA PRO A 85 2.81 7.84 -2.52
C PRO A 85 4.14 8.53 -2.83
N LEU A 86 4.48 9.61 -2.10
CA LEU A 86 5.72 10.37 -2.28
C LEU A 86 6.94 9.78 -1.53
N ALA A 87 6.79 8.62 -0.89
CA ALA A 87 7.90 7.98 -0.19
C ALA A 87 9.06 7.73 -1.16
N GLY A 88 10.29 8.01 -0.72
CA GLY A 88 11.49 7.74 -1.50
C GLY A 88 11.88 8.83 -2.51
N LEU A 89 11.16 9.94 -2.58
CA LEU A 89 11.60 11.12 -3.35
C LEU A 89 12.57 11.99 -2.54
N SER A 90 13.57 12.54 -3.22
CA SER A 90 14.58 13.48 -2.70
C SER A 90 15.34 12.96 -1.48
N LEU A 91 15.65 11.66 -1.45
CA LEU A 91 16.45 11.07 -0.38
C LEU A 91 17.95 11.16 -0.64
N PRO A 92 18.82 11.20 0.40
CA PRO A 92 20.26 11.34 0.24
C PRO A 92 20.92 10.26 -0.63
N TYR A 93 20.35 9.05 -0.66
CA TYR A 93 20.83 7.92 -1.46
C TYR A 93 20.16 7.84 -2.85
N GLY A 94 19.48 8.90 -3.27
CA GLY A 94 18.79 9.01 -4.55
C GLY A 94 17.32 8.59 -4.50
N ASP A 95 16.63 8.88 -5.60
CA ASP A 95 15.20 8.65 -5.72
C ASP A 95 14.86 7.17 -5.86
N VAL A 96 13.88 6.75 -5.07
CA VAL A 96 13.23 5.44 -5.10
C VAL A 96 11.72 5.70 -5.12
N PRO A 97 11.12 6.00 -6.28
CA PRO A 97 9.71 6.37 -6.40
C PRO A 97 8.78 5.42 -5.65
N ALA A 98 7.84 5.99 -4.88
CA ALA A 98 6.95 5.27 -3.97
C ALA A 98 7.65 4.28 -3.03
N ALA A 99 8.95 4.45 -2.75
CA ALA A 99 9.80 3.51 -2.02
C ALA A 99 9.85 2.09 -2.64
N GLY A 100 9.61 1.96 -3.95
CA GLY A 100 9.61 0.68 -4.66
C GLY A 100 8.44 -0.24 -4.30
N CYS A 101 7.40 0.31 -3.65
CA CYS A 101 6.23 -0.45 -3.22
C CYS A 101 4.98 0.44 -3.16
N LEU A 102 3.91 0.01 -3.81
CA LEU A 102 2.60 0.63 -3.64
C LEU A 102 1.95 0.02 -2.40
N THR A 103 1.48 0.88 -1.50
CA THR A 103 0.74 0.47 -0.30
C THR A 103 -0.57 1.23 -0.27
N GLY A 104 -1.65 0.60 0.16
CA GLY A 104 -2.95 1.26 0.19
C GLY A 104 -4.03 0.46 0.91
N ILE A 105 -5.21 1.07 1.01
CA ILE A 105 -6.43 0.43 1.49
C ILE A 105 -7.45 0.40 0.36
N GLY A 106 -7.99 -0.77 0.06
CA GLY A 106 -9.04 -0.96 -0.95
C GLY A 106 -9.91 -2.17 -0.65
N LYS A 107 -11.05 -2.28 -1.32
CA LYS A 107 -11.93 -3.45 -1.19
C LYS A 107 -11.48 -4.59 -2.11
N ILE A 108 -11.50 -5.81 -1.59
CA ILE A 108 -11.30 -7.04 -2.34
C ILE A 108 -12.42 -8.00 -1.94
N CYS A 109 -13.30 -8.36 -2.89
CA CYS A 109 -14.49 -9.15 -2.60
C CYS A 109 -15.37 -8.55 -1.48
N GLY A 110 -15.50 -7.22 -1.44
CA GLY A 110 -16.24 -6.47 -0.42
C GLY A 110 -15.50 -6.30 0.91
N VAL A 111 -14.32 -6.91 1.10
CA VAL A 111 -13.54 -6.84 2.34
C VAL A 111 -12.52 -5.70 2.25
N TRP A 112 -12.47 -4.84 3.26
CA TRP A 112 -11.43 -3.81 3.38
C TRP A 112 -10.08 -4.45 3.70
N CYS A 113 -9.11 -4.26 2.81
CA CYS A 113 -7.78 -4.84 2.92
C CYS A 113 -6.71 -3.76 2.86
N VAL A 114 -5.63 -3.93 3.61
CA VAL A 114 -4.36 -3.24 3.35
C VAL A 114 -3.59 -4.09 2.34
N PHE A 115 -3.08 -3.48 1.28
CA PHE A 115 -2.20 -4.16 0.34
C PHE A 115 -0.79 -3.56 0.35
N MET A 116 0.20 -4.41 0.06
CA MET A 116 1.59 -4.03 -0.15
C MET A 116 2.08 -4.73 -1.41
N ALA A 117 2.27 -3.97 -2.49
CA ALA A 117 2.62 -4.48 -3.79
C ALA A 117 3.99 -3.95 -4.23
N ASN A 118 4.97 -4.84 -4.40
CA ASN A 118 6.30 -4.43 -4.85
C ASN A 118 6.28 -3.96 -6.31
N ASP A 119 7.00 -2.88 -6.57
CA ASP A 119 7.28 -2.43 -7.92
C ASP A 119 8.69 -2.88 -8.34
N ALA A 120 8.77 -4.03 -9.01
CA ALA A 120 10.03 -4.57 -9.50
C ALA A 120 10.71 -3.69 -10.56
N THR A 121 10.00 -2.71 -11.13
CA THR A 121 10.61 -1.76 -12.07
C THR A 121 11.53 -0.78 -11.35
N VAL A 122 11.23 -0.44 -10.09
CA VAL A 122 12.04 0.44 -9.25
C VAL A 122 13.22 -0.33 -8.69
N LYS A 123 14.43 -0.08 -9.23
CA LYS A 123 15.69 -0.69 -8.77
C LYS A 123 15.62 -2.23 -8.66
N GLY A 124 14.86 -2.88 -9.55
CA GLY A 124 14.70 -4.34 -9.53
C GLY A 124 13.87 -4.87 -8.36
N GLY A 125 13.06 -4.03 -7.71
CA GLY A 125 12.29 -4.38 -6.52
C GLY A 125 13.15 -4.51 -5.26
N THR A 126 14.36 -3.98 -5.27
CA THR A 126 15.23 -4.00 -4.08
C THR A 126 14.67 -3.07 -3.00
N ILE A 127 14.70 -3.55 -1.75
CA ILE A 127 14.13 -2.83 -0.62
C ILE A 127 15.18 -1.88 -0.04
N TYR A 128 14.86 -0.58 -0.02
CA TYR A 128 15.63 0.50 0.61
C TYR A 128 15.12 0.78 2.04
N PRO A 129 15.88 1.50 2.90
CA PRO A 129 15.45 1.81 4.27
C PRO A 129 14.05 2.43 4.35
N ILE A 130 13.75 3.36 3.44
CA ILE A 130 12.41 3.95 3.33
C ILE A 130 11.33 2.93 2.94
N GLY A 131 11.67 1.90 2.16
CA GLY A 131 10.78 0.81 1.78
C GLY A 131 10.38 -0.04 2.98
N VAL A 132 11.34 -0.42 3.83
CA VAL A 132 11.05 -1.10 5.10
C VAL A 132 10.13 -0.24 5.96
N LYS A 133 10.46 1.04 6.15
CA LYS A 133 9.62 1.96 6.93
C LYS A 133 8.19 2.05 6.39
N LYS A 134 8.04 2.12 5.06
CA LYS A 134 6.73 2.18 4.40
C LYS A 134 5.92 0.90 4.60
N GLN A 135 6.54 -0.27 4.47
CA GLN A 135 5.90 -1.56 4.71
C GLN A 135 5.48 -1.73 6.18
N LEU A 136 6.35 -1.40 7.12
CA LEU A 136 6.03 -1.45 8.55
C LEU A 136 4.89 -0.50 8.91
N ARG A 137 4.82 0.69 8.28
CA ARG A 137 3.71 1.62 8.47
C ARG A 137 2.39 1.04 7.92
N ALA A 138 2.42 0.34 6.80
CA ALA A 138 1.23 -0.34 6.26
C ALA A 138 0.76 -1.46 7.20
N GLN A 139 1.67 -2.27 7.74
CA GLN A 139 1.33 -3.29 8.75
C GLN A 139 0.80 -2.66 10.05
N GLU A 140 1.36 -1.54 10.50
CA GLU A 140 0.85 -0.84 11.67
C GLU A 140 -0.60 -0.38 11.46
N ILE A 141 -0.92 0.15 10.29
CA ILE A 141 -2.30 0.53 9.91
C ILE A 141 -3.19 -0.72 9.88
N ALA A 142 -2.73 -1.82 9.30
CA ALA A 142 -3.48 -3.08 9.27
C ALA A 142 -3.77 -3.60 10.69
N MET A 143 -2.77 -3.61 11.56
CA MET A 143 -2.90 -4.02 12.97
C MET A 143 -3.88 -3.15 13.75
N GLN A 144 -3.74 -1.81 13.65
CA GLN A 144 -4.57 -0.86 14.39
C GLN A 144 -6.04 -0.91 13.98
N ASN A 145 -6.30 -1.14 12.70
CA ASN A 145 -7.65 -1.14 12.12
C ASN A 145 -8.21 -2.55 11.89
N ARG A 146 -7.46 -3.59 12.29
CA ARG A 146 -7.78 -5.01 12.07
C ARG A 146 -8.14 -5.33 10.61
N LEU A 147 -7.33 -4.83 9.67
CA LEU A 147 -7.55 -5.04 8.24
C LEU A 147 -6.74 -6.24 7.74
N LEU A 148 -7.38 -7.08 6.92
CA LEU A 148 -6.70 -8.17 6.21
C LEU A 148 -5.55 -7.61 5.36
N SER A 149 -4.39 -8.26 5.39
CA SER A 149 -3.21 -7.80 4.64
C SER A 149 -2.96 -8.66 3.39
N VAL A 150 -2.73 -8.02 2.24
CA VAL A 150 -2.41 -8.70 0.97
C VAL A 150 -1.04 -8.29 0.47
N TYR A 151 -0.15 -9.26 0.29
CA TYR A 151 1.22 -9.05 -0.15
C TYR A 151 1.41 -9.47 -1.61
N LEU A 152 1.75 -8.54 -2.49
CA LEU A 152 2.17 -8.87 -3.87
C LEU A 152 3.69 -8.78 -3.95
N VAL A 153 4.33 -9.95 -3.89
CA VAL A 153 5.77 -10.08 -3.67
C VAL A 153 6.51 -10.23 -5.00
N ASP A 154 7.33 -9.23 -5.33
CA ASP A 154 8.24 -9.21 -6.48
C ASP A 154 9.46 -8.35 -6.15
N SER A 155 10.35 -8.90 -5.32
CA SER A 155 11.50 -8.21 -4.74
C SER A 155 12.81 -8.94 -4.97
N GLY A 156 13.81 -8.19 -5.45
CA GLY A 156 15.19 -8.65 -5.59
C GLY A 156 15.97 -8.77 -4.27
N GLY A 157 15.34 -8.51 -3.12
CA GLY A 157 15.99 -8.54 -1.79
C GLY A 157 16.35 -7.15 -1.26
N ALA A 158 17.22 -7.09 -0.25
CA ALA A 158 17.64 -5.84 0.37
C ALA A 158 18.66 -5.07 -0.49
N PHE A 159 18.63 -3.74 -0.45
CA PHE A 159 19.68 -2.91 -1.04
C PHE A 159 20.97 -3.00 -0.21
N LEU A 160 21.85 -3.93 -0.59
CA LEU A 160 23.04 -4.30 0.18
C LEU A 160 23.95 -3.13 0.62
N PRO A 161 24.16 -2.06 -0.18
CA PRO A 161 24.96 -0.92 0.28
C PRO A 161 24.43 -0.22 1.53
N LEU A 162 23.13 -0.33 1.83
CA LEU A 162 22.48 0.23 3.02
C LEU A 162 22.01 -0.86 3.99
N GLN A 163 22.61 -2.05 3.96
CA GLN A 163 22.18 -3.20 4.77
C GLN A 163 22.11 -2.89 6.29
N SER A 164 22.99 -2.02 6.80
CA SER A 164 23.04 -1.65 8.23
C SER A 164 21.81 -0.84 8.67
N GLU A 165 21.14 -0.19 7.72
CA GLU A 165 19.89 0.56 7.91
C GLU A 165 18.65 -0.28 7.55
N LEU A 166 18.85 -1.56 7.22
CA LEU A 166 17.82 -2.46 6.69
C LEU A 166 17.65 -3.75 7.47
N PHE A 167 18.69 -4.19 8.19
CA PHE A 167 18.73 -5.52 8.80
C PHE A 167 18.77 -5.52 10.34
N PRO A 168 19.69 -4.81 11.02
CA PRO A 168 20.02 -5.15 12.42
C PRO A 168 19.09 -4.61 13.51
N ASP A 169 18.38 -3.51 13.30
CA ASP A 169 17.65 -2.81 14.37
C ASP A 169 16.21 -3.30 14.54
N LYS A 170 15.59 -2.96 15.67
CA LYS A 170 14.22 -3.35 16.06
C LYS A 170 13.16 -3.01 15.01
N SER A 171 13.35 -1.93 14.26
CA SER A 171 12.41 -1.44 13.24
C SER A 171 12.92 -1.68 11.81
N HIS A 172 13.83 -2.64 11.62
CA HIS A 172 14.36 -3.05 10.33
C HIS A 172 13.61 -4.26 9.75
N GLY A 173 14.09 -4.85 8.66
CA GLY A 173 13.37 -5.83 7.85
C GLY A 173 12.80 -7.03 8.63
N GLY A 174 13.50 -7.51 9.66
CA GLY A 174 12.99 -8.60 10.52
C GLY A 174 11.69 -8.26 11.27
N ARG A 175 11.40 -6.97 11.46
CA ARG A 175 10.16 -6.49 12.07
C ARG A 175 8.93 -6.79 11.21
N VAL A 176 9.11 -6.93 9.88
CA VAL A 176 8.02 -7.31 8.97
C VAL A 176 7.47 -8.66 9.43
N PHE A 177 8.31 -9.68 9.51
CA PHE A 177 7.94 -11.05 9.89
C PHE A 177 7.44 -11.14 11.33
N TYR A 178 8.04 -10.37 12.25
CA TYR A 178 7.52 -10.24 13.61
C TYR A 178 6.07 -9.75 13.59
N ASN A 179 5.76 -8.69 12.83
CA ASN A 179 4.42 -8.17 12.74
C ASN A 179 3.46 -9.17 12.07
N GLU A 180 3.93 -9.98 11.11
CA GLU A 180 3.10 -11.04 10.51
C GLU A 180 2.70 -12.07 11.57
N ALA A 181 3.67 -12.60 12.33
CA ALA A 181 3.36 -13.54 13.41
C ALA A 181 2.40 -12.95 14.46
N ILE A 182 2.57 -11.66 14.81
CA ILE A 182 1.67 -10.97 15.75
C ILE A 182 0.27 -10.76 15.15
N MET A 183 0.16 -10.35 13.89
CA MET A 183 -1.13 -10.17 13.21
C MET A 183 -1.90 -11.48 13.11
N SER A 184 -1.22 -12.56 12.70
CA SER A 184 -1.80 -13.91 12.70
C SER A 184 -2.30 -14.32 14.09
N ALA A 185 -1.50 -14.12 15.14
CA ALA A 185 -1.92 -14.38 16.54
C ALA A 185 -3.12 -13.50 16.98
N MET A 186 -3.25 -12.30 16.44
CA MET A 186 -4.40 -11.40 16.64
C MET A 186 -5.63 -11.77 15.78
N ARG A 187 -5.54 -12.83 14.97
CA ARG A 187 -6.54 -13.25 13.98
C ARG A 187 -6.82 -12.16 12.94
N ILE A 188 -5.76 -11.50 12.48
CA ILE A 188 -5.80 -10.59 11.33
C ILE A 188 -5.16 -11.35 10.16
N PRO A 189 -5.94 -11.87 9.21
CA PRO A 189 -5.39 -12.72 8.16
C PRO A 189 -4.48 -11.95 7.21
N GLN A 190 -3.56 -12.69 6.63
CA GLN A 190 -2.53 -12.25 5.72
C GLN A 190 -2.43 -13.26 4.59
N VAL A 191 -2.43 -12.78 3.36
CA VAL A 191 -2.35 -13.63 2.18
C VAL A 191 -1.32 -13.06 1.22
N ALA A 192 -0.62 -13.93 0.49
CA ALA A 192 0.47 -13.50 -0.38
C ALA A 192 0.34 -14.05 -1.80
N VAL A 193 0.83 -13.27 -2.76
CA VAL A 193 1.04 -13.69 -4.14
C VAL A 193 2.50 -13.48 -4.48
N VAL A 194 3.21 -14.58 -4.75
CA VAL A 194 4.60 -14.54 -5.23
C VAL A 194 4.57 -14.34 -6.74
N CYS A 195 4.54 -13.06 -7.15
CA CYS A 195 4.47 -12.62 -8.54
C CYS A 195 5.82 -12.20 -9.13
N GLY A 196 6.90 -12.73 -8.55
CA GLY A 196 8.25 -12.57 -9.05
C GLY A 196 9.29 -13.16 -8.10
N SER A 197 10.47 -12.53 -8.06
CA SER A 197 11.55 -12.98 -7.19
C SER A 197 11.18 -12.76 -5.71
N CYS A 198 11.50 -13.74 -4.87
CA CYS A 198 11.33 -13.67 -3.43
C CYS A 198 12.52 -14.37 -2.75
N VAL A 199 13.51 -13.57 -2.32
CA VAL A 199 14.83 -14.07 -1.92
C VAL A 199 15.20 -13.71 -0.48
N ALA A 200 15.92 -14.60 0.18
CA ALA A 200 16.49 -14.42 1.52
C ALA A 200 15.40 -14.05 2.55
N GLY A 201 15.57 -12.95 3.27
CA GLY A 201 14.56 -12.50 4.24
C GLY A 201 13.17 -12.35 3.62
N GLY A 202 13.08 -11.90 2.36
CA GLY A 202 11.79 -11.72 1.69
C GLY A 202 10.98 -13.01 1.58
N ALA A 203 11.62 -14.18 1.56
CA ALA A 203 10.96 -15.48 1.49
C ALA A 203 10.08 -15.79 2.71
N TYR A 204 10.28 -15.10 3.83
CA TYR A 204 9.43 -15.25 5.00
C TYR A 204 8.04 -14.64 4.81
N VAL A 205 7.89 -13.58 4.00
CA VAL A 205 6.58 -12.93 3.76
C VAL A 205 5.52 -13.93 3.28
N PRO A 206 5.72 -14.64 2.14
CA PRO A 206 4.74 -15.62 1.69
C PRO A 206 4.70 -16.89 2.55
N THR A 207 5.79 -17.27 3.22
CA THR A 207 5.78 -18.52 4.03
C THR A 207 5.19 -18.36 5.42
N MET A 208 4.97 -17.12 5.87
CA MET A 208 4.32 -16.81 7.14
C MET A 208 2.88 -16.29 6.98
N ALA A 209 2.42 -16.09 5.74
CA ALA A 209 1.03 -15.80 5.44
C ALA A 209 0.13 -17.03 5.66
N GLU A 210 -1.16 -16.83 5.92
CA GLU A 210 -2.13 -17.92 6.08
C GLU A 210 -2.30 -18.74 4.80
N GLU A 211 -2.34 -18.06 3.64
CA GLU A 211 -2.42 -18.72 2.34
C GLU A 211 -1.62 -17.96 1.27
N THR A 212 -0.87 -18.70 0.46
CA THR A 212 0.06 -18.17 -0.53
C THR A 212 -0.15 -18.77 -1.92
N VAL A 213 -0.27 -17.88 -2.90
CA VAL A 213 -0.30 -18.21 -4.33
C VAL A 213 1.07 -17.96 -4.96
N ILE A 214 1.61 -18.94 -5.68
CA ILE A 214 2.84 -18.78 -6.47
C ILE A 214 2.56 -18.98 -7.97
N ILE A 215 3.17 -18.11 -8.78
CA ILE A 215 2.92 -18.06 -10.23
C ILE A 215 3.98 -18.86 -10.99
N ASP A 216 3.57 -19.84 -11.79
CA ASP A 216 4.48 -20.69 -12.57
C ASP A 216 5.36 -19.86 -13.50
N LYS A 217 6.66 -20.18 -13.51
CA LYS A 217 7.69 -19.52 -14.34
C LYS A 217 7.87 -18.02 -14.10
N ILE A 218 7.20 -17.45 -13.10
CA ILE A 218 7.30 -16.03 -12.71
C ILE A 218 7.77 -15.93 -11.26
N GLY A 219 7.07 -16.61 -10.35
CA GLY A 219 7.35 -16.62 -8.93
C GLY A 219 8.47 -17.58 -8.56
N THR A 220 9.43 -17.09 -7.77
CA THR A 220 10.48 -17.91 -7.18
C THR A 220 10.69 -17.57 -5.71
N LEU A 221 10.94 -18.58 -4.88
CA LEU A 221 11.09 -18.47 -3.43
C LEU A 221 12.33 -19.24 -2.97
N PHE A 222 13.30 -18.57 -2.33
CA PHE A 222 14.46 -19.26 -1.75
C PHE A 222 15.20 -18.40 -0.73
N LEU A 223 15.82 -19.01 0.28
CA LEU A 223 16.67 -18.30 1.25
C LEU A 223 18.00 -17.82 0.63
N ALA A 224 18.53 -18.56 -0.34
CA ALA A 224 19.71 -18.18 -1.10
C ALA A 224 19.42 -18.42 -2.58
N GLY A 225 19.54 -17.37 -3.40
CA GLY A 225 19.33 -17.52 -4.84
C GLY A 225 20.48 -18.22 -5.55
N PRO A 226 20.32 -18.57 -6.84
CA PRO A 226 21.35 -19.30 -7.60
C PRO A 226 22.77 -18.71 -7.54
N PRO A 227 22.97 -17.37 -7.56
CA PRO A 227 24.31 -16.81 -7.41
C PRO A 227 24.97 -17.17 -6.07
N LEU A 228 24.21 -17.20 -4.97
CA LEU A 228 24.72 -17.54 -3.64
C LEU A 228 24.94 -19.05 -3.49
N VAL A 229 24.04 -19.88 -4.03
CA VAL A 229 24.22 -21.34 -4.05
C VAL A 229 25.51 -21.69 -4.78
N LYS A 230 25.70 -21.15 -5.99
CA LYS A 230 26.93 -21.34 -6.76
C LYS A 230 28.17 -20.89 -6.00
N ALA A 231 28.12 -19.73 -5.34
CA ALA A 231 29.26 -19.21 -4.59
C ALA A 231 29.61 -20.09 -3.37
N ALA A 232 28.61 -20.68 -2.72
CA ALA A 232 28.79 -21.49 -1.52
C ALA A 232 29.16 -22.95 -1.80
N THR A 233 28.57 -23.57 -2.83
CA THR A 233 28.67 -25.02 -3.08
C THR A 233 29.31 -25.37 -4.43
N GLY A 234 29.44 -24.41 -5.34
CA GLY A 234 29.84 -24.64 -6.74
C GLY A 234 28.73 -25.20 -7.63
N GLU A 235 27.53 -25.43 -7.09
CA GLU A 235 26.40 -26.00 -7.83
C GLU A 235 25.78 -24.97 -8.80
N TYR A 236 25.41 -25.44 -9.98
CA TYR A 236 24.68 -24.67 -10.98
C TYR A 236 23.23 -25.12 -11.00
N VAL A 237 22.34 -24.29 -10.50
CA VAL A 237 20.89 -24.54 -10.45
C VAL A 237 20.15 -23.34 -11.00
N SER A 238 19.05 -23.56 -11.73
CA SER A 238 18.22 -22.47 -12.23
C SER A 238 17.33 -21.90 -11.10
N PRO A 239 16.85 -20.64 -11.18
CA PRO A 239 15.89 -20.12 -10.20
C PRO A 239 14.62 -20.98 -10.07
N GLU A 240 14.18 -21.56 -11.19
CA GLU A 240 12.99 -22.39 -11.26
C GLU A 240 13.20 -23.76 -10.60
N ASP A 241 14.36 -24.39 -10.83
CA ASP A 241 14.67 -25.69 -10.22
C ASP A 241 15.00 -25.56 -8.73
N LEU A 242 15.56 -24.42 -8.32
CA LEU A 242 15.90 -24.14 -6.93
C LEU A 242 14.67 -23.83 -6.07
N GLY A 243 13.71 -23.09 -6.61
CA GLY A 243 12.59 -22.58 -5.82
C GLY A 243 11.43 -22.04 -6.65
N GLY A 244 11.13 -22.67 -7.79
CA GLY A 244 9.98 -22.30 -8.62
C GLY A 244 8.64 -22.78 -8.06
N ALA A 245 7.56 -22.34 -8.69
CA ALA A 245 6.18 -22.65 -8.32
C ALA A 245 5.92 -24.15 -8.13
N LYS A 246 6.43 -24.99 -9.03
CA LYS A 246 6.22 -26.45 -8.98
C LYS A 246 6.88 -27.09 -7.77
N LEU A 247 8.07 -26.63 -7.38
CA LEU A 247 8.77 -27.15 -6.21
C LEU A 247 8.00 -26.80 -4.93
N HIS A 248 7.54 -25.55 -4.81
CA HIS A 248 6.84 -25.11 -3.60
C HIS A 248 5.42 -25.65 -3.47
N SER A 249 4.71 -25.82 -4.59
CA SER A 249 3.32 -26.32 -4.58
C SER A 249 3.21 -27.84 -4.56
N ARG A 250 4.30 -28.60 -4.81
CA ARG A 250 4.25 -30.08 -4.89
C ARG A 250 5.18 -30.81 -3.94
N VAL A 251 6.28 -30.17 -3.53
CA VAL A 251 7.34 -30.85 -2.76
C VAL A 251 7.48 -30.26 -1.37
N SER A 252 7.79 -28.95 -1.27
CA SER A 252 8.08 -28.35 0.04
C SER A 252 6.84 -27.90 0.81
N GLY A 253 5.75 -27.55 0.12
CA GLY A 253 4.55 -27.00 0.76
C GLY A 253 4.70 -25.55 1.22
N CYS A 254 5.73 -24.82 0.75
CA CYS A 254 5.89 -23.38 1.06
C CYS A 254 4.91 -22.46 0.30
N SER A 255 4.03 -23.03 -0.54
CA SER A 255 2.92 -22.33 -1.18
C SER A 255 1.73 -23.27 -1.26
N ASP A 256 0.55 -22.72 -1.01
CA ASP A 256 -0.71 -23.46 -0.96
C ASP A 256 -1.36 -23.57 -2.34
N HIS A 257 -1.16 -22.55 -3.20
CA HIS A 257 -1.84 -22.42 -4.48
C HIS A 257 -0.87 -22.22 -5.64
N PHE A 258 -0.93 -23.13 -6.60
CA PHE A 258 -0.25 -22.98 -7.90
C PHE A 258 -1.13 -22.18 -8.87
N ALA A 259 -0.58 -21.15 -9.52
CA ALA A 259 -1.22 -20.43 -10.62
C ALA A 259 -0.37 -20.49 -11.89
N SER A 260 -0.98 -20.79 -13.04
CA SER A 260 -0.28 -20.86 -14.33
C SER A 260 -0.03 -19.48 -14.97
N SER A 261 -0.71 -18.44 -14.48
CA SER A 261 -0.60 -17.07 -14.99
C SER A 261 -0.91 -16.04 -13.89
N GLU A 262 -0.52 -14.78 -14.11
CA GLU A 262 -0.88 -13.69 -13.20
C GLU A 262 -2.38 -13.50 -13.06
N LYS A 263 -3.15 -13.59 -14.16
CA LYS A 263 -4.61 -13.46 -14.09
C LYS A 263 -5.23 -14.53 -13.18
N GLU A 264 -4.84 -15.79 -13.36
CA GLU A 264 -5.29 -16.89 -12.51
C GLU A 264 -4.87 -16.68 -11.04
N ALA A 265 -3.67 -16.15 -10.81
CA ALA A 265 -3.18 -15.89 -9.45
C ALA A 265 -4.07 -14.87 -8.71
N TYR A 266 -4.49 -13.81 -9.39
CA TYR A 266 -5.39 -12.80 -8.81
C TYR A 266 -6.82 -13.31 -8.63
N GLU A 267 -7.32 -14.17 -9.53
CA GLU A 267 -8.60 -14.86 -9.33
C GLU A 267 -8.54 -15.78 -8.09
N ARG A 268 -7.45 -16.52 -7.92
CA ARG A 268 -7.23 -17.40 -6.76
C ARG A 268 -7.13 -16.63 -5.45
N ILE A 269 -6.31 -15.58 -5.37
CA ILE A 269 -6.16 -14.82 -4.12
C ILE A 269 -7.47 -14.12 -3.73
N ARG A 270 -8.27 -13.66 -4.71
CA ARG A 270 -9.62 -13.15 -4.46
C ARG A 270 -10.54 -14.24 -3.91
N ASN A 271 -10.46 -15.46 -4.45
CA ASN A 271 -11.22 -16.60 -3.92
C ASN A 271 -10.83 -16.95 -2.48
N VAL A 272 -9.53 -16.98 -2.18
CA VAL A 272 -9.01 -17.15 -0.82
C VAL A 272 -9.62 -16.09 0.10
N ILE A 273 -9.49 -14.81 -0.24
CA ILE A 273 -10.04 -13.70 0.57
C ILE A 273 -11.56 -13.84 0.80
N SER A 274 -12.31 -14.30 -0.21
CA SER A 274 -13.76 -14.50 -0.10
C SER A 274 -14.19 -15.71 0.74
N THR A 275 -13.26 -16.63 1.04
CA THR A 275 -13.54 -17.90 1.73
C THR A 275 -12.83 -18.02 3.08
N LEU A 276 -11.91 -17.11 3.39
CA LEU A 276 -11.31 -17.00 4.72
C LEU A 276 -12.42 -16.87 5.77
N ASN A 277 -12.28 -17.62 6.85
CA ASN A 277 -13.16 -17.55 8.00
C ASN A 277 -12.87 -16.29 8.84
N TYR A 278 -13.10 -15.14 8.20
CA TYR A 278 -12.84 -13.81 8.71
C TYR A 278 -14.12 -13.00 8.64
N ASP A 279 -14.57 -12.50 9.79
CA ASP A 279 -15.71 -11.60 9.86
C ASP A 279 -15.23 -10.17 9.59
N PRO A 280 -15.51 -9.58 8.41
CA PRO A 280 -15.17 -8.19 8.16
C PRO A 280 -15.91 -7.28 9.14
N LEU A 281 -15.29 -6.14 9.45
CA LEU A 281 -15.96 -5.10 10.24
C LEU A 281 -17.28 -4.72 9.53
N PRO A 282 -18.42 -4.71 10.25
CA PRO A 282 -19.69 -4.38 9.65
C PRO A 282 -19.66 -2.95 9.12
N GLU A 283 -19.98 -2.77 7.84
CA GLU A 283 -20.15 -1.45 7.24
C GLU A 283 -21.51 -0.91 7.71
N GLU A 284 -21.49 0.00 8.70
CA GLU A 284 -22.71 0.70 9.10
C GLU A 284 -23.11 1.68 7.99
N ALA A 285 -24.10 1.30 7.19
CA ALA A 285 -24.78 2.22 6.28
C ALA A 285 -25.56 3.25 7.11
N ALA A 286 -24.90 4.34 7.47
CA ALA A 286 -25.52 5.49 8.10
C ALA A 286 -25.98 6.49 7.02
N GLU A 287 -27.26 6.85 7.04
CA GLU A 287 -27.72 8.06 6.37
C GLU A 287 -26.99 9.25 7.00
N HIS A 288 -26.26 9.99 6.18
CA HIS A 288 -25.52 11.18 6.56
C HIS A 288 -26.01 12.37 5.73
N ASP A 289 -26.08 13.54 6.36
CA ASP A 289 -26.41 14.77 5.67
C ASP A 289 -25.13 15.36 5.09
N SER A 290 -25.11 15.71 3.80
CA SER A 290 -23.98 16.46 3.25
C SER A 290 -23.75 17.78 4.02
N PRO A 291 -22.51 18.26 4.14
CA PRO A 291 -22.23 19.58 4.69
C PRO A 291 -23.03 20.66 3.94
N LEU A 292 -23.51 21.68 4.64
CA LEU A 292 -24.25 22.81 4.06
C LEU A 292 -23.36 23.76 3.25
N TYR A 293 -22.04 23.63 3.38
CA TYR A 293 -21.04 24.43 2.68
C TYR A 293 -20.13 23.52 1.86
N SER A 294 -19.70 24.00 0.70
CA SER A 294 -18.93 23.25 -0.28
C SER A 294 -17.54 22.86 0.26
N PRO A 295 -17.14 21.57 0.22
CA PRO A 295 -15.78 21.15 0.57
C PRO A 295 -14.69 21.77 -0.30
N GLU A 296 -15.00 22.19 -1.52
CA GLU A 296 -14.07 22.86 -2.43
C GLU A 296 -13.54 24.18 -1.84
N GLU A 297 -14.33 24.84 -0.98
CA GLU A 297 -13.90 26.06 -0.28
C GLU A 297 -12.82 25.80 0.77
N LEU A 298 -12.56 24.54 1.19
CA LEU A 298 -11.48 24.20 2.12
C LEU A 298 -10.11 24.68 1.62
N LEU A 299 -9.93 24.76 0.30
CA LEU A 299 -8.70 25.27 -0.32
C LEU A 299 -8.42 26.73 0.04
N GLY A 300 -9.45 27.57 0.16
CA GLY A 300 -9.32 28.96 0.60
C GLY A 300 -9.29 29.11 2.13
N LEU A 301 -9.51 28.03 2.88
CA LEU A 301 -9.48 28.04 4.35
C LEU A 301 -8.14 27.60 4.93
N ALA A 302 -7.26 26.99 4.13
CA ALA A 302 -5.93 26.57 4.55
C ALA A 302 -5.01 27.80 4.74
N PRO A 303 -4.58 28.12 5.97
CA PRO A 303 -3.78 29.32 6.22
C PRO A 303 -2.37 29.15 5.64
N GLN A 304 -1.89 30.18 4.92
CA GLN A 304 -0.48 30.22 4.49
C GLN A 304 0.51 30.39 5.67
N GLY A 305 0.04 30.93 6.80
CA GLY A 305 0.82 31.07 8.02
C GLY A 305 0.01 31.66 9.17
N TYR A 306 0.61 31.81 10.35
CA TYR A 306 -0.05 32.25 11.59
C TYR A 306 -0.67 33.66 11.55
N ARG A 307 -0.33 34.49 10.56
CA ARG A 307 -0.89 35.84 10.39
C ARG A 307 -2.21 35.85 9.61
N CYS A 308 -2.51 34.77 8.88
CA CYS A 308 -3.63 34.66 7.95
C CYS A 308 -4.60 33.55 8.40
N THR A 309 -4.96 33.54 9.69
CA THR A 309 -5.81 32.50 10.26
C THR A 309 -7.29 32.85 10.12
N LEU A 310 -8.07 31.89 9.62
CA LEU A 310 -9.52 31.96 9.58
C LEU A 310 -10.14 31.15 10.73
N PRO A 311 -11.38 31.46 11.17
CA PRO A 311 -12.03 30.69 12.23
C PRO A 311 -12.14 29.21 11.86
N VAL A 312 -11.68 28.31 12.74
CA VAL A 312 -11.71 26.85 12.52
C VAL A 312 -13.12 26.31 12.23
N LYS A 313 -14.15 26.99 12.73
CA LYS A 313 -15.56 26.67 12.46
C LYS A 313 -15.91 26.71 10.97
N LEU A 314 -15.20 27.51 10.16
CA LEU A 314 -15.37 27.49 8.71
C LEU A 314 -14.93 26.15 8.11
N ILE A 315 -13.81 25.60 8.58
CA ILE A 315 -13.34 24.26 8.15
C ILE A 315 -14.33 23.19 8.59
N LEU A 316 -14.72 23.20 9.87
CA LEU A 316 -15.65 22.21 10.43
C LEU A 316 -17.00 22.20 9.69
N SER A 317 -17.52 23.38 9.32
CA SER A 317 -18.79 23.48 8.59
C SER A 317 -18.77 22.82 7.19
N ARG A 318 -17.59 22.49 6.63
CA ARG A 318 -17.42 21.84 5.32
C ARG A 318 -17.04 20.36 5.41
N LEU A 319 -16.86 19.86 6.63
CA LEU A 319 -16.48 18.46 6.92
C LEU A 319 -17.56 17.70 7.68
N MET A 320 -18.29 18.37 8.57
CA MET A 320 -19.26 17.73 9.45
C MET A 320 -20.61 17.52 8.77
N ASP A 321 -21.29 16.41 9.08
CA ASP A 321 -22.63 16.10 8.60
C ASP A 321 -23.62 17.23 8.88
N GLY A 322 -24.25 17.77 7.83
CA GLY A 322 -25.16 18.91 7.90
C GLY A 322 -24.56 20.16 8.56
N SER A 323 -23.22 20.28 8.60
CA SER A 323 -22.48 21.37 9.24
C SER A 323 -22.78 21.57 10.72
N ARG A 324 -23.15 20.52 11.45
CA ARG A 324 -23.51 20.59 12.87
C ARG A 324 -22.33 20.26 13.78
N PHE A 325 -22.15 21.00 14.88
CA PHE A 325 -21.01 20.80 15.80
C PHE A 325 -21.35 21.30 17.21
N GLN A 326 -20.94 20.56 18.26
CA GLN A 326 -21.11 20.93 19.68
C GLN A 326 -19.93 21.75 20.19
#